data_AF-A0A3C0L9P6-F1
#
_entry.id   AF-A0A3C0L9P6-F1
#
_cell.length_a   1.000
_cell.length_b   1.000
_cell.length_c   1.000
_cell.angle_alpha   90.00
_cell.angle_beta   90.00
_cell.angle_gamma   90.00
#
_symmetry.space_group_name_H-M   'P 1'
#
loop_
_entity.id
_entity.type
_entity.pdbx_description
1 polymer ?
#
loop_
_entity_poly.entity_id
_entity_poly.type
_entity_poly.pdbx_seq_one_letter_code
_entity_poly.pdbx_strand_id
1 'polypeptide(L)'
;MESKLKEQMVEKIFYPKDVFYNNGIVNLYGHLLSNKVYNLEYVFQNNNFKIIFKKEYENEIYNELLFIFLDINNIVFQTRNDKIYWDSNRNTFVKDYRFDVRGKASGNDVLHGVYSYITAEKIGKPSQELYEMMKKFIQKNKLKIKEEEYNKIFFNQKLGKLKLGKKLKLFEHISREEGIRNFCAYLTVSEKKLVLDSKIHQFEDGQKYFKDMLKQSEKIDKWDALIYLHGSRIGRLFYSKKNIAFYVYLNSSRLDYLLEFKNELKINDEKIKYKDDKTEEIKTIPTNIDFRNQLYKNDGIKNPYFYISNSETEFEVKFFMYLFSLIFHIEDSYKKEPEERRKKRKEKLYNTLKYITFFTYTQEGDMKSSLNEYSKAYKLIKFFKKLKESRIEKDRKSIFAYLSELITALSLSKSNKEVNLNIKSFTDNLLNFKNLRKNYLEASFDLLKNNKGRLGKELSIFENLYLKEIKKEDLEMDLHRKSKIIGEGIGNFEAQVEDKNLLFTLRNIKNHKQLISYFKNFKFEVLKNQEKAKFNIEFINSLADILDELDKCPENWEIVRDYIAIYAIDKYKSVSYAKEQNKGGK
;
A
#
# COMPACT_ATOMS: atom_id res chain seq x y z
N MET A 1 1.51 -57.45 29.26
CA MET A 1 0.36 -56.88 28.52
C MET A 1 0.76 -55.49 28.03
N GLU A 2 1.38 -55.45 26.85
CA GLU A 2 1.70 -54.21 26.15
C GLU A 2 0.41 -53.63 25.59
N SER A 3 -0.04 -52.50 26.13
CA SER A 3 -1.10 -51.74 25.50
C SER A 3 -0.57 -51.23 24.17
N LYS A 4 -1.05 -51.81 23.05
CA LYS A 4 -1.01 -51.17 21.74
C LYS A 4 -1.66 -49.79 21.87
N LEU A 5 -0.85 -48.77 22.14
CA LEU A 5 -1.16 -47.38 21.83
C LEU A 5 -1.41 -47.37 20.32
N LYS A 6 -2.67 -47.46 19.91
CA LYS A 6 -3.06 -47.22 18.52
C LYS A 6 -2.46 -45.87 18.15
N GLU A 7 -1.60 -45.84 17.14
CA GLU A 7 -1.06 -44.61 16.57
C GLU A 7 -2.24 -43.70 16.20
N GLN A 8 -2.55 -42.75 17.08
CA GLN A 8 -3.69 -41.87 16.89
C GLN A 8 -3.26 -40.80 15.90
N MET A 9 -3.61 -40.99 14.63
CA MET A 9 -3.50 -39.95 13.61
C MET A 9 -4.47 -38.83 13.95
N VAL A 10 -3.96 -37.60 13.90
CA VAL A 10 -4.73 -36.36 14.09
C VAL A 10 -4.86 -35.69 12.74
N GLU A 11 -6.09 -35.33 12.41
CA GLU A 11 -6.41 -34.55 11.22
C GLU A 11 -6.96 -33.18 11.66
N LYS A 12 -6.37 -32.11 11.12
CA LYS A 12 -6.87 -30.75 11.30
C LYS A 12 -7.18 -30.16 9.93
N ILE A 13 -8.42 -29.71 9.74
CA ILE A 13 -8.89 -29.08 8.50
C ILE A 13 -9.23 -27.62 8.79
N PHE A 14 -8.65 -26.72 8.01
CA PHE A 14 -8.85 -25.28 8.08
C PHE A 14 -9.65 -24.81 6.86
N TYR A 15 -10.80 -24.21 7.10
CA TYR A 15 -11.68 -23.65 6.06
C TYR A 15 -11.55 -22.14 5.98
N PRO A 16 -11.85 -21.51 4.83
CA PRO A 16 -11.92 -20.07 4.72
C PRO A 16 -12.84 -19.45 5.78
N LYS A 17 -12.39 -18.36 6.42
CA LYS A 17 -13.15 -17.62 7.44
C LYS A 17 -13.17 -16.14 7.12
N ASP A 18 -12.05 -15.47 7.33
CA ASP A 18 -11.87 -14.03 7.12
C ASP A 18 -10.56 -13.72 6.40
N VAL A 19 -10.30 -12.44 6.10
CA VAL A 19 -9.09 -12.01 5.40
C VAL A 19 -7.81 -12.50 6.06
N PHE A 20 -7.64 -12.35 7.37
CA PHE A 20 -6.41 -12.77 8.05
C PHE A 20 -6.31 -14.29 8.09
N TYR A 21 -7.40 -14.99 8.38
CA TYR A 21 -7.39 -16.44 8.42
C TYR A 21 -7.06 -17.06 7.06
N ASN A 22 -7.69 -16.58 5.98
CA ASN A 22 -7.45 -17.05 4.61
C ASN A 22 -6.01 -16.77 4.17
N ASN A 23 -5.51 -15.56 4.48
CA ASN A 23 -4.11 -15.22 4.25
C ASN A 23 -3.19 -16.13 5.05
N GLY A 24 -3.54 -16.45 6.29
CA GLY A 24 -2.82 -17.35 7.18
C GLY A 24 -2.68 -18.75 6.63
N ILE A 25 -3.78 -19.34 6.15
CA ILE A 25 -3.78 -20.65 5.52
C ILE A 25 -2.82 -20.67 4.31
N VAL A 26 -2.97 -19.69 3.41
CA VAL A 26 -2.16 -19.61 2.19
C VAL A 26 -0.68 -19.38 2.49
N ASN A 27 -0.38 -18.51 3.46
CA ASN A 27 0.99 -18.21 3.86
C ASN A 27 1.64 -19.43 4.55
N LEU A 28 0.92 -20.12 5.43
CA LEU A 28 1.40 -21.36 6.05
C LEU A 28 1.67 -22.44 4.99
N TYR A 29 0.77 -22.63 4.04
CA TYR A 29 0.99 -23.58 2.95
C TYR A 29 2.21 -23.21 2.11
N GLY A 30 2.37 -21.93 1.73
CA GLY A 30 3.56 -21.45 1.02
C GLY A 30 4.85 -21.70 1.80
N HIS A 31 4.81 -21.59 3.13
CA HIS A 31 5.96 -21.92 3.99
C HIS A 31 6.29 -23.41 3.99
N LEU A 32 5.28 -24.28 4.05
CA LEU A 32 5.45 -25.74 4.02
C LEU A 32 6.00 -26.25 2.69
N LEU A 33 5.72 -25.55 1.59
CA LEU A 33 6.34 -25.84 0.29
C LEU A 33 7.83 -25.47 0.26
N SER A 34 8.24 -24.47 1.04
CA SER A 34 9.62 -23.96 1.07
C SER A 34 10.48 -24.62 2.14
N ASN A 35 9.88 -25.17 3.20
CA ASN A 35 10.55 -25.76 4.34
C ASN A 35 10.02 -27.16 4.59
N LYS A 36 10.91 -28.15 4.73
CA LYS A 36 10.51 -29.50 5.12
C LYS A 36 10.26 -29.53 6.62
N VAL A 37 9.05 -29.90 7.01
CA VAL A 37 8.66 -30.17 8.40
C VAL A 37 8.46 -31.67 8.53
N TYR A 38 9.20 -32.32 9.43
CA TYR A 38 9.13 -33.76 9.60
C TYR A 38 7.82 -34.18 10.26
N ASN A 39 7.35 -35.40 9.97
CA ASN A 39 6.15 -35.99 10.56
C ASN A 39 4.83 -35.21 10.29
N LEU A 40 4.83 -34.35 9.28
CA LEU A 40 3.68 -33.55 8.85
C LEU A 40 3.34 -33.82 7.39
N GLU A 41 2.15 -34.37 7.16
CA GLU A 41 1.54 -34.42 5.83
C GLU A 41 0.56 -33.27 5.68
N TYR A 42 0.43 -32.74 4.46
CA TYR A 42 -0.47 -31.63 4.20
C TYR A 42 -1.10 -31.70 2.81
N VAL A 43 -2.36 -31.27 2.72
CA VAL A 43 -3.15 -31.25 1.49
C VAL A 43 -3.82 -29.89 1.36
N PHE A 44 -3.64 -29.24 0.22
CA PHE A 44 -4.24 -27.94 -0.07
C PHE A 44 -5.28 -28.07 -1.19
N GLN A 45 -6.49 -27.62 -0.92
CA GLN A 45 -7.63 -27.67 -1.84
C GLN A 45 -8.23 -26.27 -2.00
N ASN A 46 -9.13 -26.11 -2.98
CA ASN A 46 -9.73 -24.82 -3.31
C ASN A 46 -10.39 -24.12 -2.11
N ASN A 47 -10.99 -24.90 -1.20
CA ASN A 47 -11.78 -24.38 -0.08
C ASN A 47 -11.33 -24.92 1.28
N ASN A 48 -10.18 -25.59 1.39
CA ASN A 48 -9.64 -26.00 2.68
C ASN A 48 -8.13 -26.28 2.59
N PHE A 49 -7.51 -26.26 3.77
CA PHE A 49 -6.16 -26.74 3.99
C PHE A 49 -6.17 -27.76 5.11
N LYS A 50 -5.62 -28.94 4.85
CA LYS A 50 -5.61 -30.07 5.77
C LYS A 50 -4.17 -30.40 6.15
N ILE A 51 -3.93 -30.62 7.45
CA ILE A 51 -2.68 -31.18 7.97
C ILE A 51 -2.97 -32.48 8.72
N ILE A 52 -2.06 -33.44 8.60
CA ILE A 52 -2.16 -34.78 9.16
C ILE A 52 -0.83 -35.11 9.86
N PHE A 53 -0.90 -35.57 11.11
CA PHE A 53 0.27 -35.95 11.89
C PHE A 53 -0.10 -36.96 12.99
N LYS A 54 0.89 -37.69 13.51
CA LYS A 54 0.68 -38.52 14.71
C LYS A 54 0.56 -37.63 15.94
N LYS A 55 -0.40 -37.92 16.82
CA LYS A 55 -0.68 -37.12 18.02
C LYS A 55 0.54 -36.83 18.90
N GLU A 56 1.47 -37.78 18.99
CA GLU A 56 2.71 -37.64 19.76
C GLU A 56 3.62 -36.50 19.28
N TYR A 57 3.56 -36.15 17.99
CA TYR A 57 4.36 -35.07 17.39
C TYR A 57 3.65 -33.71 17.38
N GLU A 58 2.43 -33.59 17.93
CA GLU A 58 1.63 -32.36 17.82
C GLU A 58 2.38 -31.11 18.32
N ASN A 59 3.01 -31.20 19.49
CA ASN A 59 3.71 -30.07 20.09
C ASN A 59 5.03 -29.75 19.37
N GLU A 60 5.73 -30.77 18.89
CA GLU A 60 6.96 -30.61 18.12
C GLU A 60 6.68 -29.85 16.82
N ILE A 61 5.71 -30.34 16.03
CA ILE A 61 5.28 -29.73 14.77
C ILE A 61 4.79 -28.31 14.99
N TYR A 62 3.93 -28.08 16.00
CA TYR A 62 3.43 -26.74 16.30
C TYR A 62 4.56 -25.76 16.62
N ASN A 63 5.52 -26.16 17.46
CA ASN A 63 6.65 -25.33 17.85
C ASN A 63 7.60 -25.07 16.67
N GLU A 64 7.80 -26.05 15.79
CA GLU A 64 8.62 -25.89 14.59
C GLU A 64 8.00 -24.86 13.63
N LEU A 65 6.68 -24.94 13.38
CA LEU A 65 5.98 -23.97 12.55
C LEU A 65 6.02 -22.55 13.13
N LEU A 66 5.84 -22.44 14.46
CA LEU A 66 5.94 -21.15 15.16
C LEU A 66 7.37 -20.58 15.10
N PHE A 67 8.39 -21.44 15.27
CA PHE A 67 9.79 -21.05 15.16
C PHE A 67 10.10 -20.48 13.78
N ILE A 68 9.73 -21.21 12.72
CA ILE A 68 9.93 -20.79 11.33
C ILE A 68 9.26 -19.43 11.08
N PHE A 69 8.02 -19.27 11.54
CA PHE A 69 7.30 -18.00 11.43
C PHE A 69 8.05 -16.84 12.09
N LEU A 70 8.53 -17.02 13.33
CA LEU A 70 9.23 -15.98 14.07
C LEU A 70 10.58 -15.61 13.45
N ASP A 71 11.30 -16.59 12.91
CA ASP A 71 12.60 -16.38 12.28
C ASP A 71 12.49 -15.61 10.96
N ILE A 72 11.66 -16.09 10.03
CA ILE A 72 11.45 -15.47 8.70
C ILE A 72 11.01 -14.01 8.84
N ASN A 73 10.12 -13.73 9.79
CA ASN A 73 9.58 -12.38 10.00
C ASN A 73 10.50 -11.48 10.83
N ASN A 74 11.67 -11.99 11.25
CA ASN A 74 12.62 -11.31 12.11
C ASN A 74 11.94 -10.69 13.34
N ILE A 75 11.04 -11.46 13.97
CA ILE A 75 10.26 -11.02 15.13
C ILE A 75 11.18 -10.86 16.34
N VAL A 76 12.09 -11.81 16.55
CA VAL A 76 13.19 -11.70 17.52
C VAL A 76 14.43 -11.22 16.80
N PHE A 77 14.92 -10.04 17.17
CA PHE A 77 16.02 -9.36 16.50
C PHE A 77 16.98 -8.70 17.49
N GLN A 78 18.23 -8.48 17.07
CA GLN A 78 19.22 -7.73 17.84
C GLN A 78 19.05 -6.22 17.61
N THR A 79 19.07 -5.45 18.69
CA THR A 79 19.00 -3.98 18.66
C THR A 79 20.40 -3.37 18.59
N ARG A 80 20.48 -2.05 18.39
CA ARG A 80 21.76 -1.31 18.48
C ARG A 80 22.24 -1.08 19.93
N ASN A 81 21.41 -1.41 20.92
CA ASN A 81 21.78 -1.24 22.32
C ASN A 81 22.47 -2.51 22.79
N ASP A 82 23.60 -2.35 23.47
CA ASP A 82 24.36 -3.49 23.96
C ASP A 82 23.89 -3.92 25.36
N LYS A 83 24.21 -5.15 25.73
CA LYS A 83 24.03 -5.68 27.08
C LYS A 83 25.19 -6.60 27.42
N ILE A 84 25.45 -6.76 28.72
CA ILE A 84 26.44 -7.72 29.20
C ILE A 84 25.75 -9.07 29.46
N TYR A 85 26.36 -10.12 28.92
CA TYR A 85 25.94 -11.51 29.06
C TYR A 85 27.06 -12.35 29.67
N TRP A 86 26.67 -13.48 30.26
CA TRP A 86 27.57 -14.56 30.63
C TRP A 86 27.69 -15.55 29.48
N ASP A 87 28.89 -15.74 28.94
CA ASP A 87 29.18 -16.73 27.91
C ASP A 87 29.66 -18.02 28.57
N SER A 88 28.79 -19.03 28.56
CA SER A 88 29.03 -20.36 29.14
C SER A 88 30.18 -21.09 28.45
N ASN A 89 30.42 -20.86 27.15
CA ASN A 89 31.50 -21.52 26.40
C ASN A 89 32.87 -20.93 26.75
N ARG A 90 32.93 -19.60 26.92
CA ARG A 90 34.18 -18.88 27.28
C ARG A 90 34.39 -18.73 28.78
N ASN A 91 33.40 -19.13 29.59
CA ASN A 91 33.39 -18.99 31.05
C ASN A 91 33.69 -17.56 31.53
N THR A 92 33.15 -16.55 30.82
CA THR A 92 33.43 -15.12 31.04
C THR A 92 32.28 -14.21 30.61
N PHE A 93 32.37 -12.93 30.96
CA PHE A 93 31.43 -11.91 30.49
C PHE A 93 31.74 -11.48 29.05
N VAL A 94 30.69 -11.24 28.27
CA VAL A 94 30.76 -10.67 26.93
C VAL A 94 29.77 -9.53 26.79
N LYS A 95 30.08 -8.57 25.92
CA LYS A 95 29.18 -7.47 25.57
C LYS A 95 28.71 -7.68 24.14
N ASP A 96 27.40 -7.79 23.98
CA ASP A 96 26.78 -8.05 22.67
C ASP A 96 25.46 -7.28 22.56
N TYR A 97 24.90 -7.22 21.36
CA TYR A 97 23.65 -6.56 21.09
C TYR A 97 22.50 -7.19 21.87
N ARG A 98 21.60 -6.33 22.35
CA ARG A 98 20.42 -6.70 23.11
C ARG A 98 19.37 -7.30 22.17
N PHE A 99 18.79 -8.45 22.55
CA PHE A 99 17.60 -8.97 21.86
C PHE A 99 16.32 -8.19 22.18
N ASP A 100 15.48 -8.00 21.18
CA ASP A 100 14.15 -7.40 21.29
C ASP A 100 13.13 -8.11 20.38
N VAL A 101 11.85 -7.89 20.65
CA VAL A 101 10.70 -8.47 19.95
C VAL A 101 9.90 -7.39 19.24
N ARG A 102 9.67 -7.54 17.94
CA ARG A 102 8.83 -6.62 17.15
C ARG A 102 7.37 -6.68 17.62
N GLY A 103 6.80 -5.51 17.92
CA GLY A 103 5.39 -5.36 18.27
C GLY A 103 5.02 -5.76 19.70
N LYS A 104 5.97 -5.70 20.65
CA LYS A 104 5.69 -5.90 22.09
C LYS A 104 4.79 -4.80 22.67
N ALA A 105 3.92 -5.15 23.62
CA ALA A 105 3.15 -4.18 24.41
C ALA A 105 3.96 -3.70 25.63
N SER A 106 4.77 -4.58 26.24
CA SER A 106 5.57 -4.26 27.43
C SER A 106 7.04 -4.66 27.30
N GLY A 107 7.91 -4.02 28.10
CA GLY A 107 9.32 -4.40 28.21
C GLY A 107 9.56 -5.75 28.90
N ASN A 108 8.58 -6.22 29.68
CA ASN A 108 8.68 -7.46 30.45
C ASN A 108 8.50 -8.70 29.57
N ASP A 109 7.65 -8.63 28.54
CA ASP A 109 7.43 -9.74 27.60
C ASP A 109 8.73 -10.19 26.92
N VAL A 110 9.61 -9.23 26.62
CA VAL A 110 10.93 -9.51 26.03
C VAL A 110 11.86 -10.13 27.06
N LEU A 111 11.83 -9.63 28.30
CA LEU A 111 12.67 -10.15 29.38
C LEU A 111 12.33 -11.62 29.69
N HIS A 112 11.03 -11.92 29.78
CA HIS A 112 10.55 -13.25 30.13
C HIS A 112 10.45 -14.21 28.95
N GLY A 113 10.34 -13.67 27.73
CA GLY A 113 10.14 -14.46 26.54
C GLY A 113 11.41 -14.82 25.78
N VAL A 114 12.45 -13.97 25.76
CA VAL A 114 13.62 -14.20 24.88
C VAL A 114 14.87 -14.62 25.63
N TYR A 115 15.10 -14.06 26.82
CA TYR A 115 16.37 -14.26 27.52
C TYR A 115 16.39 -15.57 28.30
N SER A 116 17.53 -16.26 28.19
CA SER A 116 17.94 -17.28 29.15
C SER A 116 18.63 -16.63 30.36
N TYR A 117 18.47 -17.27 31.50
CA TYR A 117 19.14 -16.89 32.74
C TYR A 117 19.94 -18.06 33.29
N ILE A 118 21.18 -17.78 33.65
CA ILE A 118 22.04 -18.73 34.34
C ILE A 118 22.26 -18.25 35.78
N THR A 119 22.21 -19.20 36.73
CA THR A 119 22.42 -18.92 38.16
C THR A 119 23.89 -19.09 38.53
N ALA A 120 24.34 -18.37 39.55
CA ALA A 120 25.71 -18.53 40.08
C ALA A 120 26.03 -19.98 40.46
N GLU A 121 25.05 -20.71 40.98
CA GLU A 121 25.17 -22.13 41.31
C GLU A 121 25.42 -23.00 40.07
N LYS A 122 24.74 -22.74 38.95
CA LYS A 122 24.98 -23.45 37.68
C LYS A 122 26.32 -23.09 37.06
N ILE A 123 26.81 -21.88 37.28
CA ILE A 123 28.15 -21.45 36.85
C ILE A 123 29.24 -22.13 37.71
N GLY A 124 28.92 -22.57 38.92
CA GLY A 124 29.89 -23.17 39.84
C GLY A 124 30.87 -22.17 40.46
N LYS A 125 30.55 -20.86 40.43
CA LYS A 125 31.39 -19.78 40.99
C LYS A 125 30.67 -19.03 42.11
N PRO A 126 31.36 -18.67 43.21
CA PRO A 126 30.80 -17.80 44.25
C PRO A 126 30.32 -16.47 43.68
N SER A 127 29.22 -15.95 44.20
CA SER A 127 28.63 -14.68 43.75
C SER A 127 29.61 -13.50 43.86
N GLN A 128 30.52 -13.52 44.83
CA GLN A 128 31.57 -12.49 44.99
C GLN A 128 32.60 -12.57 43.86
N GLU A 129 33.00 -13.77 43.45
CA GLU A 129 33.94 -13.96 42.33
C GLU A 129 33.34 -13.44 41.02
N LEU A 130 32.06 -13.75 40.77
CA LEU A 130 31.34 -13.27 39.59
C LEU A 130 31.21 -11.74 39.58
N TYR A 131 31.05 -11.11 40.75
CA TYR A 131 31.01 -9.65 40.87
C TYR A 131 32.36 -9.01 40.51
N GLU A 132 33.46 -9.55 41.02
CA GLU A 132 34.81 -9.08 40.70
C GLU A 132 35.17 -9.32 39.22
N MET A 133 34.74 -10.44 38.65
CA MET A 133 34.90 -10.72 37.22
C MET A 133 34.17 -9.67 36.36
N MET A 134 32.95 -9.27 36.75
CA MET A 134 32.20 -8.21 36.06
C MET A 134 32.93 -6.87 36.14
N LYS A 135 33.44 -6.49 37.32
CA LYS A 135 34.22 -5.26 37.52
C LYS A 135 35.46 -5.23 36.62
N LYS A 136 36.25 -6.31 36.64
CA LYS A 136 37.44 -6.46 35.80
C LYS A 136 37.10 -6.40 34.32
N PHE A 137 36.00 -7.03 33.89
CA PHE A 137 35.54 -6.99 32.50
C PHE A 137 35.17 -5.56 32.06
N ILE A 138 34.42 -4.82 32.87
CA ILE A 138 34.02 -3.43 32.58
C ILE A 138 35.24 -2.52 32.46
N GLN A 139 36.20 -2.64 33.39
CA GLN A 139 37.44 -1.87 33.39
C GLN A 139 38.32 -2.19 32.18
N LYS A 140 38.57 -3.49 31.91
CA LYS A 140 39.41 -3.95 30.79
C LYS A 140 38.87 -3.48 29.43
N ASN A 141 37.55 -3.47 29.27
CA ASN A 141 36.90 -3.07 28.01
C ASN A 141 36.48 -1.60 27.97
N LYS A 142 36.87 -0.78 28.96
CA LYS A 142 36.55 0.67 29.04
C LYS A 142 35.06 0.98 28.85
N LEU A 143 34.19 0.14 29.42
CA LEU A 143 32.74 0.29 29.27
C LEU A 143 32.22 1.40 30.20
N LYS A 144 31.44 2.35 29.65
CA LYS A 144 30.81 3.45 30.40
C LYS A 144 29.55 3.01 31.13
N ILE A 145 29.67 2.03 32.03
CA ILE A 145 28.56 1.51 32.85
C ILE A 145 28.76 1.97 34.30
N LYS A 146 27.75 2.61 34.88
CA LYS A 146 27.82 3.08 36.28
C LYS A 146 27.79 1.89 37.25
N GLU A 147 28.52 1.99 38.36
CA GLU A 147 28.55 0.94 39.40
C GLU A 147 27.17 0.60 39.94
N GLU A 148 26.34 1.63 40.08
CA GLU A 148 24.92 1.51 40.44
C GLU A 148 24.14 0.56 39.52
N GLU A 149 24.47 0.46 38.22
CA GLU A 149 23.71 -0.35 37.26
C GLU A 149 23.96 -1.85 37.43
N TYR A 150 25.22 -2.28 37.52
CA TYR A 150 25.52 -3.70 37.75
C TYR A 150 25.31 -4.10 39.22
N ASN A 151 25.37 -3.15 40.17
CA ASN A 151 24.98 -3.44 41.56
C ASN A 151 23.51 -3.90 41.68
N LYS A 152 22.60 -3.44 40.81
CA LYS A 152 21.19 -3.93 40.80
C LYS A 152 21.10 -5.42 40.48
N ILE A 153 22.06 -5.94 39.71
CA ILE A 153 22.12 -7.35 39.32
C ILE A 153 22.59 -8.18 40.52
N PHE A 154 23.67 -7.74 41.18
CA PHE A 154 24.36 -8.52 42.20
C PHE A 154 23.81 -8.34 43.62
N PHE A 155 23.19 -7.20 43.96
CA PHE A 155 22.75 -6.91 45.34
C PHE A 155 21.22 -6.82 45.47
N ASN A 156 20.71 -7.21 46.62
CA ASN A 156 19.32 -6.96 47.00
C ASN A 156 19.15 -5.50 47.44
N GLN A 157 18.38 -4.72 46.68
CA GLN A 157 18.22 -3.28 46.92
C GLN A 157 17.58 -2.94 48.29
N LYS A 158 16.79 -3.84 48.88
CA LYS A 158 16.18 -3.60 50.20
C LYS A 158 17.11 -3.96 51.37
N LEU A 159 18.02 -4.92 51.17
CA LEU A 159 18.84 -5.49 52.24
C LEU A 159 20.33 -5.12 52.12
N GLY A 160 20.77 -4.55 51.01
CA GLY A 160 22.18 -4.24 50.73
C GLY A 160 23.10 -5.47 50.60
N LYS A 161 22.56 -6.69 50.71
CA LYS A 161 23.32 -7.95 50.69
C LYS A 161 23.44 -8.52 49.29
N LEU A 162 24.58 -9.15 49.01
CA LEU A 162 24.84 -9.87 47.75
C LEU A 162 23.83 -11.01 47.56
N LYS A 163 23.31 -11.16 46.35
CA LYS A 163 22.44 -12.28 45.97
C LYS A 163 23.31 -13.54 45.86
N LEU A 164 22.88 -14.62 46.52
CA LEU A 164 23.63 -15.87 46.60
C LEU A 164 22.98 -16.98 45.76
N GLY A 165 23.82 -17.81 45.14
CA GLY A 165 23.41 -19.06 44.46
C GLY A 165 22.26 -18.86 43.48
N LYS A 166 21.12 -19.53 43.73
CA LYS A 166 19.89 -19.47 42.92
C LYS A 166 19.28 -18.06 42.77
N LYS A 167 19.59 -17.13 43.69
CA LYS A 167 19.06 -15.77 43.68
C LYS A 167 19.83 -14.82 42.75
N LEU A 168 21.08 -15.15 42.40
CA LEU A 168 21.85 -14.38 41.42
C LEU A 168 21.59 -14.95 40.03
N LYS A 169 20.76 -14.26 39.25
CA LYS A 169 20.45 -14.59 37.85
C LYS A 169 21.20 -13.63 36.93
N LEU A 170 22.07 -14.17 36.09
CA LEU A 170 22.78 -13.43 35.05
C LEU A 170 22.14 -13.74 33.69
N PHE A 171 22.20 -12.78 32.78
CA PHE A 171 21.77 -13.01 31.39
C PHE A 171 22.76 -13.94 30.72
N GLU A 172 22.31 -15.06 30.19
CA GLU A 172 23.14 -15.98 29.44
C GLU A 172 23.29 -15.49 27.99
N HIS A 173 24.49 -15.63 27.43
CA HIS A 173 24.75 -15.33 26.03
C HIS A 173 24.15 -16.45 25.18
N ILE A 174 23.16 -16.10 24.37
CA ILE A 174 22.39 -17.03 23.55
C ILE A 174 22.47 -16.63 22.08
N SER A 175 22.35 -17.61 21.20
CA SER A 175 22.21 -17.34 19.76
C SER A 175 20.84 -16.76 19.43
N ARG A 176 20.68 -16.18 18.23
CA ARG A 176 19.35 -15.71 17.76
C ARG A 176 18.35 -16.86 17.68
N GLU A 177 18.80 -18.04 17.21
CA GLU A 177 17.98 -19.25 17.16
C GLU A 177 17.48 -19.64 18.55
N GLU A 178 18.36 -19.66 19.54
CA GLU A 178 18.00 -19.98 20.92
C GLU A 178 17.04 -18.95 21.52
N GLY A 179 17.25 -17.66 21.22
CA GLY A 179 16.31 -16.59 21.59
C GLY A 179 14.91 -16.78 20.97
N ILE A 180 14.82 -17.29 19.74
CA ILE A 180 13.54 -17.62 19.11
C ILE A 180 12.91 -18.86 19.77
N ARG A 181 13.69 -19.90 20.09
CA ARG A 181 13.19 -21.10 20.79
C ARG A 181 12.65 -20.77 22.17
N ASN A 182 13.36 -19.93 22.93
CA ASN A 182 12.88 -19.40 24.21
C ASN A 182 11.54 -18.67 24.04
N PHE A 183 11.43 -17.85 22.99
CA PHE A 183 10.21 -17.10 22.73
C PHE A 183 9.04 -18.00 22.29
N CYS A 184 9.31 -19.05 21.52
CA CYS A 184 8.33 -20.09 21.21
C CYS A 184 7.82 -20.75 22.50
N ALA A 185 8.74 -21.18 23.37
CA ALA A 185 8.40 -21.81 24.64
C ALA A 185 7.57 -20.86 25.52
N TYR A 186 7.94 -19.59 25.63
CA TYR A 186 7.15 -18.59 26.36
C TYR A 186 5.72 -18.47 25.83
N LEU A 187 5.55 -18.46 24.51
CA LEU A 187 4.22 -18.39 23.88
C LEU A 187 3.40 -19.68 24.08
N THR A 188 4.03 -20.84 24.28
CA THR A 188 3.37 -22.15 24.40
C THR A 188 3.21 -22.69 25.82
N VAL A 189 4.02 -22.22 26.79
CA VAL A 189 3.99 -22.64 28.20
C VAL A 189 2.73 -22.18 28.95
N SER A 190 2.00 -21.19 28.42
CA SER A 190 0.67 -20.84 28.95
C SER A 190 -0.39 -21.86 28.48
N GLU A 191 -0.47 -23.01 29.13
CA GLU A 191 -1.36 -24.15 28.80
C GLU A 191 -2.86 -23.83 28.69
N LYS A 192 -3.33 -22.59 28.87
CA LYS A 192 -4.73 -22.23 28.65
C LYS A 192 -4.88 -20.94 27.86
N LYS A 193 -4.56 -21.12 26.57
CA LYS A 193 -5.07 -20.37 25.43
C LYS A 193 -4.33 -19.05 25.23
N LEU A 194 -3.69 -18.92 24.06
CA LEU A 194 -3.10 -17.67 23.59
C LEU A 194 -4.19 -16.59 23.69
N VAL A 195 -4.08 -15.70 24.67
CA VAL A 195 -4.91 -14.50 24.72
C VAL A 195 -4.54 -13.73 23.47
N LEU A 196 -5.52 -13.49 22.60
CA LEU A 196 -5.39 -12.52 21.53
C LEU A 196 -5.10 -11.17 22.22
N ASP A 197 -3.83 -10.83 22.36
CA ASP A 197 -3.44 -9.44 22.62
C ASP A 197 -4.09 -8.64 21.49
N SER A 198 -4.68 -7.50 21.85
CA SER A 198 -5.30 -6.41 21.06
C SER A 198 -4.78 -6.12 19.65
N LYS A 199 -3.68 -6.74 19.25
CA LYS A 199 -3.00 -6.73 17.94
C LYS A 199 -3.53 -7.77 16.95
N ILE A 200 -4.34 -8.73 17.39
CA ILE A 200 -5.20 -9.55 16.53
C ILE A 200 -6.60 -8.96 16.70
N HIS A 201 -6.87 -7.90 15.92
CA HIS A 201 -7.95 -6.96 16.17
C HIS A 201 -9.34 -7.62 16.13
N GLN A 202 -10.13 -7.37 17.19
CA GLN A 202 -11.57 -7.55 17.23
C GLN A 202 -12.21 -6.35 16.49
N PHE A 203 -13.09 -6.60 15.52
CA PHE A 203 -13.87 -5.56 14.84
C PHE A 203 -15.31 -5.61 15.30
N GLU A 204 -15.82 -4.44 15.70
CA GLU A 204 -17.14 -4.25 16.30
C GLU A 204 -18.25 -3.96 15.26
N ASP A 205 -17.91 -3.68 13.99
CA ASP A 205 -18.91 -3.31 12.97
C ASP A 205 -18.54 -3.84 11.57
N GLY A 206 -19.07 -5.01 11.21
CA GLY A 206 -19.00 -5.57 9.86
C GLY A 206 -20.33 -6.17 9.42
N GLN A 207 -20.65 -6.09 8.12
CA GLN A 207 -21.86 -6.70 7.54
C GLN A 207 -21.91 -8.22 7.83
N LYS A 208 -23.14 -8.75 7.88
CA LYS A 208 -23.65 -10.12 8.19
C LYS A 208 -22.70 -11.34 8.24
N TYR A 209 -21.57 -11.34 7.53
CA TYR A 209 -20.51 -12.37 7.56
C TYR A 209 -19.36 -12.09 8.52
N PHE A 210 -19.34 -10.93 9.20
CA PHE A 210 -18.32 -10.52 10.16
C PHE A 210 -18.94 -10.11 11.50
N LYS A 211 -19.64 -11.04 12.16
CA LYS A 211 -19.90 -10.91 13.60
C LYS A 211 -18.56 -10.94 14.33
N ASP A 212 -18.45 -10.16 15.41
CA ASP A 212 -17.37 -10.19 16.39
C ASP A 212 -16.70 -11.57 16.44
N MET A 213 -15.38 -11.61 16.26
CA MET A 213 -14.65 -12.88 16.30
C MET A 213 -14.93 -13.65 17.59
N LEU A 214 -15.22 -12.96 18.70
CA LEU A 214 -15.52 -13.55 19.99
C LEU A 214 -16.44 -12.60 20.76
N LYS A 215 -17.55 -13.10 21.31
CA LYS A 215 -18.05 -12.53 22.58
C LYS A 215 -16.85 -12.51 23.55
N GLN A 216 -16.70 -11.46 24.35
CA GLN A 216 -15.54 -11.10 25.22
C GLN A 216 -14.84 -12.22 26.04
N SER A 217 -15.26 -13.49 25.96
CA SER A 217 -14.76 -14.64 26.73
C SER A 217 -14.23 -15.85 25.95
N GLU A 218 -14.21 -15.89 24.61
CA GLU A 218 -13.99 -17.13 23.83
C GLU A 218 -12.58 -17.35 23.24
N LYS A 219 -11.52 -17.20 24.01
CA LYS A 219 -10.42 -18.20 24.07
C LYS A 219 -10.29 -19.23 22.88
N ILE A 220 -9.47 -18.95 21.84
CA ILE A 220 -9.29 -19.75 20.60
C ILE A 220 -8.32 -20.96 20.70
N ASP A 221 -8.42 -21.91 19.77
CA ASP A 221 -7.49 -23.05 19.61
C ASP A 221 -6.09 -22.57 19.16
N LYS A 222 -5.03 -23.28 19.60
CA LYS A 222 -3.63 -22.91 19.29
C LYS A 222 -3.34 -22.95 17.79
N TRP A 223 -3.92 -23.90 17.03
CA TRP A 223 -3.72 -24.00 15.59
C TRP A 223 -4.40 -22.85 14.86
N ASP A 224 -5.60 -22.46 15.26
CA ASP A 224 -6.27 -21.27 14.73
C ASP A 224 -5.43 -20.00 15.01
N ALA A 225 -4.86 -19.88 16.21
CA ALA A 225 -3.98 -18.77 16.56
C ALA A 225 -2.73 -18.72 15.67
N LEU A 226 -2.12 -19.86 15.38
CA LEU A 226 -0.99 -19.96 14.46
C LEU A 226 -1.38 -19.49 13.05
N ILE A 227 -2.53 -19.92 12.53
CA ILE A 227 -3.03 -19.45 11.23
C ILE A 227 -3.16 -17.91 11.22
N TYR A 228 -3.78 -17.32 12.23
CA TYR A 228 -3.90 -15.86 12.33
C TYR A 228 -2.55 -15.13 12.43
N LEU A 229 -1.55 -15.73 13.08
CA LEU A 229 -0.18 -15.19 13.10
C LEU A 229 0.40 -15.13 11.68
N HIS A 230 0.29 -16.22 10.92
CA HIS A 230 0.71 -16.26 9.51
C HIS A 230 -0.08 -15.27 8.63
N GLY A 231 -1.33 -14.97 8.98
CA GLY A 231 -2.20 -14.07 8.22
C GLY A 231 -1.97 -12.58 8.47
N SER A 232 -1.73 -12.20 9.73
CA SER A 232 -1.64 -10.81 10.17
C SER A 232 -0.30 -10.13 9.87
N ARG A 233 0.77 -10.90 9.64
CA ARG A 233 2.15 -10.37 9.53
C ARG A 233 2.83 -10.51 8.17
N ILE A 234 2.34 -11.39 7.28
CA ILE A 234 3.02 -11.73 6.01
C ILE A 234 2.18 -11.28 4.80
N GLY A 235 2.79 -10.51 3.89
CA GLY A 235 2.23 -10.20 2.57
C GLY A 235 1.40 -8.91 2.50
N ARG A 236 1.75 -7.89 3.29
CA ARG A 236 1.04 -6.58 3.32
C ARG A 236 1.43 -5.74 2.10
N LEU A 237 0.49 -5.29 1.27
CA LEU A 237 0.80 -4.61 -0.01
C LEU A 237 1.31 -3.15 0.09
N PHE A 238 1.26 -2.49 1.26
CA PHE A 238 1.60 -1.06 1.36
C PHE A 238 2.11 -0.62 2.74
N TYR A 239 3.01 0.38 2.74
CA TYR A 239 3.57 1.04 3.94
C TYR A 239 3.70 2.55 3.72
N SER A 240 2.62 3.30 3.86
CA SER A 240 2.67 4.77 3.77
C SER A 240 3.73 5.37 4.71
N LYS A 241 4.38 6.47 4.29
CA LYS A 241 5.20 7.33 5.16
C LYS A 241 4.59 8.72 5.19
N LYS A 242 4.40 9.23 6.41
CA LYS A 242 3.79 10.51 6.84
C LYS A 242 2.24 10.55 6.78
N ASN A 243 1.66 10.40 7.97
CA ASN A 243 0.32 10.77 8.43
C ASN A 243 -0.88 9.84 8.20
N ILE A 244 -0.82 8.80 7.36
CA ILE A 244 -1.89 7.77 7.30
C ILE A 244 -1.25 6.39 7.08
N ALA A 245 -1.14 5.57 8.13
CA ALA A 245 -0.66 4.20 8.01
C ALA A 245 -1.83 3.29 7.62
N PHE A 246 -1.97 2.99 6.33
CA PHE A 246 -2.90 1.96 5.88
C PHE A 246 -2.17 0.76 5.26
N TYR A 247 -2.75 -0.43 5.44
CA TYR A 247 -2.30 -1.71 4.90
C TYR A 247 -3.33 -2.24 3.92
N VAL A 248 -2.89 -2.79 2.79
CA VAL A 248 -3.80 -3.48 1.86
C VAL A 248 -3.50 -4.97 1.88
N TYR A 249 -4.54 -5.79 2.00
CA TYR A 249 -4.50 -7.25 1.99
C TYR A 249 -5.27 -7.78 0.80
N LEU A 250 -4.76 -8.85 0.20
CA LEU A 250 -5.47 -9.65 -0.80
C LEU A 250 -6.32 -10.68 -0.10
N ASN A 251 -7.51 -10.95 -0.60
CA ASN A 251 -8.33 -12.04 -0.10
C ASN A 251 -9.09 -12.71 -1.24
N SER A 252 -9.55 -13.92 -0.97
CA SER A 252 -10.52 -14.63 -1.80
C SER A 252 -11.25 -15.65 -0.95
N SER A 253 -12.50 -15.95 -1.31
CA SER A 253 -13.19 -17.12 -0.78
C SER A 253 -12.60 -18.44 -1.29
N ARG A 254 -11.78 -18.40 -2.35
CA ARG A 254 -11.05 -19.53 -2.93
C ARG A 254 -9.55 -19.45 -2.62
N LEU A 255 -9.06 -20.36 -1.79
CA LEU A 255 -7.68 -20.36 -1.31
C LEU A 255 -6.67 -20.60 -2.43
N ASP A 256 -7.02 -21.41 -3.43
CA ASP A 256 -6.20 -21.67 -4.61
C ASP A 256 -5.95 -20.40 -5.43
N TYR A 257 -6.99 -19.59 -5.61
CA TYR A 257 -6.90 -18.29 -6.28
C TYR A 257 -6.12 -17.27 -5.46
N LEU A 258 -6.28 -17.23 -4.14
CA LEU A 258 -5.51 -16.36 -3.27
C LEU A 258 -4.01 -16.72 -3.31
N LEU A 259 -3.68 -18.01 -3.21
CA LEU A 259 -2.29 -18.50 -3.31
C LEU A 259 -1.67 -18.16 -4.66
N GLU A 260 -2.37 -18.48 -5.75
CA GLU A 260 -1.89 -18.20 -7.10
C GLU A 260 -1.60 -16.70 -7.29
N PHE A 261 -2.52 -15.85 -6.90
CA PHE A 261 -2.37 -14.41 -7.10
C PHE A 261 -1.22 -13.82 -6.29
N LYS A 262 -1.03 -14.29 -5.05
CA LYS A 262 0.13 -13.90 -4.23
C LYS A 262 1.46 -14.32 -4.86
N ASN A 263 1.54 -15.53 -5.39
CA ASN A 263 2.75 -16.04 -6.05
C ASN A 263 3.11 -15.21 -7.29
N GLU A 264 2.12 -14.78 -8.07
CA GLU A 264 2.32 -13.93 -9.25
C GLU A 264 2.82 -12.52 -8.87
N LEU A 265 2.31 -11.95 -7.78
CA LEU A 265 2.70 -10.62 -7.32
C LEU A 265 4.07 -10.57 -6.63
N LYS A 266 4.63 -11.72 -6.22
CA LYS A 266 5.94 -11.83 -5.56
C LYS A 266 6.10 -10.88 -4.36
N ILE A 267 5.04 -10.75 -3.56
CA ILE A 267 4.99 -9.83 -2.43
C ILE A 267 6.01 -10.30 -1.38
N ASN A 268 7.00 -9.47 -1.08
CA ASN A 268 7.90 -9.64 0.06
C ASN A 268 7.62 -8.53 1.09
N ASP A 269 7.94 -8.69 2.37
CA ASP A 269 7.62 -7.64 3.37
C ASP A 269 8.64 -6.48 3.38
N GLU A 270 9.56 -6.43 2.40
CA GLU A 270 10.59 -5.40 2.29
C GLU A 270 10.13 -4.19 1.45
N LYS A 271 10.57 -2.99 1.83
CA LYS A 271 10.29 -1.79 1.03
C LYS A 271 11.14 -1.76 -0.22
N ILE A 272 10.53 -1.37 -1.34
CA ILE A 272 11.25 -1.21 -2.60
C ILE A 272 12.24 -0.04 -2.51
N LYS A 273 13.50 -0.32 -2.85
CA LYS A 273 14.58 0.65 -2.97
C LYS A 273 15.01 0.75 -4.42
N TYR A 274 15.29 1.96 -4.88
CA TYR A 274 15.79 2.20 -6.23
C TYR A 274 16.85 3.29 -6.25
N LYS A 275 17.79 3.17 -7.20
CA LYS A 275 18.75 4.23 -7.50
C LYS A 275 18.07 5.27 -8.39
N ASP A 276 18.08 6.54 -7.98
CA ASP A 276 17.57 7.64 -8.79
C ASP A 276 18.45 7.85 -10.02
N ASP A 277 17.85 7.88 -11.21
CA ASP A 277 18.58 7.96 -12.48
C ASP A 277 19.30 9.31 -12.66
N LYS A 278 18.91 10.36 -11.91
CA LYS A 278 19.50 11.71 -12.00
C LYS A 278 20.46 12.02 -10.86
N THR A 279 20.11 11.65 -9.63
CA THR A 279 20.90 12.00 -8.44
C THR A 279 21.79 10.87 -7.95
N GLU A 280 21.65 9.67 -8.51
CA GLU A 280 22.33 8.44 -8.07
C GLU A 280 22.04 7.99 -6.62
N GLU A 281 21.18 8.71 -5.90
CA GLU A 281 20.81 8.40 -4.52
C GLU A 281 19.85 7.21 -4.45
N ILE A 282 19.96 6.42 -3.38
CA ILE A 282 19.00 5.34 -3.08
C ILE A 282 17.74 5.94 -2.47
N LYS A 283 16.65 5.91 -3.23
CA LYS A 283 15.31 6.30 -2.77
C LYS A 283 14.50 5.07 -2.37
N THR A 284 13.61 5.23 -1.40
CA THR A 284 12.71 4.16 -0.93
C THR A 284 11.27 4.52 -1.27
N ILE A 285 10.56 3.61 -1.95
CA ILE A 285 9.12 3.75 -2.20
C ILE A 285 8.38 3.18 -0.97
N PRO A 286 7.33 3.84 -0.46
CA PRO A 286 6.51 3.35 0.65
C PRO A 286 5.62 2.13 0.29
N THR A 287 6.06 1.24 -0.59
CA THR A 287 5.39 -0.03 -0.92
C THR A 287 6.43 -1.13 -1.05
N ASN A 288 5.99 -2.37 -0.87
CA ASN A 288 6.73 -3.58 -1.18
C ASN A 288 6.44 -4.14 -2.59
N ILE A 289 5.63 -3.44 -3.37
CA ILE A 289 5.37 -3.75 -4.77
C ILE A 289 6.20 -2.80 -5.63
N ASP A 290 7.01 -3.37 -6.53
CA ASP A 290 7.84 -2.58 -7.42
C ASP A 290 7.04 -2.02 -8.60
N PHE A 291 6.17 -1.05 -8.31
CA PHE A 291 5.44 -0.29 -9.32
C PHE A 291 6.37 0.31 -10.36
N ARG A 292 7.54 0.80 -9.92
CA ARG A 292 8.50 1.48 -10.78
C ARG A 292 9.04 0.52 -11.82
N ASN A 293 9.59 -0.63 -11.44
CA ASN A 293 10.20 -1.55 -12.40
C ASN A 293 9.20 -2.00 -13.48
N GLN A 294 7.95 -2.25 -13.12
CA GLN A 294 6.93 -2.68 -14.07
C GLN A 294 6.44 -1.52 -14.96
N LEU A 295 5.92 -0.45 -14.36
CA LEU A 295 5.28 0.65 -15.10
C LEU A 295 6.29 1.56 -15.82
N TYR A 296 7.47 1.77 -15.26
CA TYR A 296 8.53 2.54 -15.91
C TYR A 296 9.03 1.82 -17.16
N LYS A 297 9.40 0.53 -17.04
CA LYS A 297 10.02 -0.22 -18.14
C LYS A 297 9.04 -0.55 -19.25
N ASN A 298 7.83 -0.99 -18.89
CA ASN A 298 6.90 -1.55 -19.86
C ASN A 298 5.85 -0.54 -20.36
N ASP A 299 5.59 0.54 -19.60
CA ASP A 299 4.58 1.53 -19.95
C ASP A 299 5.10 2.96 -20.10
N GLY A 300 6.39 3.19 -19.84
CA GLY A 300 7.01 4.51 -19.99
C GLY A 300 6.58 5.55 -18.96
N ILE A 301 6.05 5.11 -17.81
CA ILE A 301 5.65 6.00 -16.71
C ILE A 301 6.91 6.41 -15.94
N LYS A 302 7.58 7.46 -16.43
CA LYS A 302 8.89 7.88 -15.90
C LYS A 302 8.81 8.85 -14.72
N ASN A 303 7.65 9.46 -14.48
CA ASN A 303 7.53 10.51 -13.48
C ASN A 303 7.67 9.96 -12.04
N PRO A 304 8.70 10.34 -11.27
CA PRO A 304 8.92 9.79 -9.93
C PRO A 304 7.80 10.16 -8.94
N TYR A 305 7.13 11.30 -9.15
CA TYR A 305 6.02 11.75 -8.29
C TYR A 305 4.79 10.83 -8.39
N PHE A 306 4.63 10.12 -9.51
CA PHE A 306 3.55 9.15 -9.66
C PHE A 306 3.63 8.04 -8.61
N TYR A 307 4.83 7.61 -8.21
CA TYR A 307 5.02 6.49 -7.28
C TYR A 307 4.81 6.84 -5.81
N ILE A 308 4.46 8.10 -5.51
CA ILE A 308 4.14 8.57 -4.15
C ILE A 308 2.62 8.71 -4.06
N SER A 309 1.99 7.96 -3.15
CA SER A 309 0.55 8.06 -2.88
C SER A 309 0.30 8.83 -1.59
N ASN A 310 -0.63 9.79 -1.65
CA ASN A 310 -1.03 10.63 -0.53
C ASN A 310 -2.38 10.21 0.09
N SER A 311 -3.08 9.25 -0.53
CA SER A 311 -4.33 8.68 -0.03
C SER A 311 -4.47 7.19 -0.37
N GLU A 312 -5.37 6.50 0.32
CA GLU A 312 -5.74 5.10 0.05
C GLU A 312 -6.24 4.91 -1.38
N THR A 313 -7.21 5.73 -1.80
CA THR A 313 -7.81 5.67 -3.13
C THR A 313 -6.79 5.93 -4.24
N GLU A 314 -5.81 6.80 -3.98
CA GLU A 314 -4.72 7.05 -4.93
C GLU A 314 -3.79 5.85 -5.07
N PHE A 315 -3.45 5.19 -3.95
CA PHE A 315 -2.70 3.94 -3.99
C PHE A 315 -3.47 2.85 -4.74
N GLU A 316 -4.76 2.69 -4.49
CA GLU A 316 -5.60 1.67 -5.13
C GLU A 316 -5.61 1.81 -6.66
N VAL A 317 -5.85 3.01 -7.19
CA VAL A 317 -5.80 3.26 -8.65
C VAL A 317 -4.43 2.89 -9.22
N LYS A 318 -3.34 3.31 -8.57
CA LYS A 318 -1.96 3.04 -9.04
C LYS A 318 -1.62 1.55 -8.97
N PHE A 319 -2.07 0.87 -7.92
CA PHE A 319 -1.94 -0.57 -7.78
C PHE A 319 -2.66 -1.30 -8.93
N PHE A 320 -3.87 -0.89 -9.28
CA PHE A 320 -4.57 -1.46 -10.42
C PHE A 320 -3.94 -1.15 -11.77
N MET A 321 -3.32 0.03 -11.92
CA MET A 321 -2.50 0.32 -13.10
C MET A 321 -1.31 -0.64 -13.19
N TYR A 322 -0.61 -0.88 -12.08
CA TYR A 322 0.47 -1.87 -12.00
C TYR A 322 0.00 -3.27 -12.37
N LEU A 323 -1.11 -3.72 -11.79
CA LEU A 323 -1.67 -5.05 -12.02
C LEU A 323 -2.11 -5.24 -13.47
N PHE A 324 -2.75 -4.22 -14.07
CA PHE A 324 -3.06 -4.22 -15.50
C PHE A 324 -1.78 -4.35 -16.34
N SER A 325 -0.74 -3.56 -16.05
CA SER A 325 0.53 -3.64 -16.76
C SER A 325 1.16 -5.02 -16.66
N LEU A 326 1.19 -5.61 -15.45
CA LEU A 326 1.70 -6.95 -15.24
C LEU A 326 0.98 -7.96 -16.13
N ILE A 327 -0.35 -7.90 -16.18
CA ILE A 327 -1.18 -8.81 -16.99
C ILE A 327 -1.04 -8.56 -18.50
N PHE A 328 -0.98 -7.30 -18.91
CA PHE A 328 -0.89 -6.90 -20.30
C PHE A 328 0.44 -7.38 -20.92
N HIS A 329 1.53 -7.25 -20.17
CA HIS A 329 2.88 -7.61 -20.61
C HIS A 329 3.33 -9.01 -20.20
N ILE A 330 2.42 -9.91 -19.78
CA ILE A 330 2.75 -11.32 -19.48
C ILE A 330 3.45 -11.96 -20.68
N GLU A 331 2.91 -11.76 -21.88
CA GLU A 331 3.44 -12.41 -23.09
C GLU A 331 4.87 -11.98 -23.40
N ASP A 332 5.20 -10.73 -23.09
CA ASP A 332 6.54 -10.15 -23.22
C ASP A 332 7.48 -10.58 -22.09
N SER A 333 6.96 -10.67 -20.87
CA SER A 333 7.73 -11.04 -19.67
C SER A 333 8.15 -12.51 -19.66
N TYR A 334 7.39 -13.36 -20.37
CA TYR A 334 7.60 -14.80 -20.46
C TYR A 334 7.92 -15.26 -21.89
N LYS A 335 8.55 -14.42 -22.73
CA LYS A 335 8.88 -14.76 -24.14
C LYS A 335 9.58 -16.11 -24.35
N LYS A 336 10.29 -16.60 -23.34
CA LYS A 336 10.99 -17.89 -23.35
C LYS A 336 10.06 -19.10 -23.12
N GLU A 337 8.81 -18.89 -22.74
CA GLU A 337 7.81 -19.94 -22.54
C GLU A 337 6.95 -20.17 -23.80
N PRO A 338 6.44 -21.41 -24.02
CA PRO A 338 5.50 -21.71 -25.08
C PRO A 338 4.28 -20.78 -25.07
N GLU A 339 3.81 -20.38 -26.26
CA GLU A 339 2.69 -19.44 -26.43
C GLU A 339 1.41 -19.91 -25.73
N GLU A 340 1.07 -21.20 -25.81
CA GLU A 340 -0.08 -21.76 -25.10
C GLU A 340 0.01 -21.59 -23.58
N ARG A 341 1.21 -21.73 -23.00
CA ARG A 341 1.41 -21.53 -21.55
C ARG A 341 1.22 -20.07 -21.16
N ARG A 342 1.72 -19.14 -21.97
CA ARG A 342 1.52 -17.69 -21.77
C ARG A 342 0.05 -17.31 -21.82
N LYS A 343 -0.69 -17.80 -22.82
CA LYS A 343 -2.14 -17.56 -22.97
C LYS A 343 -2.93 -18.14 -21.79
N LYS A 344 -2.67 -19.40 -21.41
CA LYS A 344 -3.28 -20.04 -20.24
C LYS A 344 -3.00 -19.27 -18.96
N ARG A 345 -1.77 -18.77 -18.74
CA ARG A 345 -1.40 -17.97 -17.56
C ARG A 345 -2.17 -16.65 -17.51
N LYS A 346 -2.26 -15.94 -18.64
CA LYS A 346 -3.03 -14.70 -18.76
C LYS A 346 -4.51 -14.92 -18.49
N GLU A 347 -5.11 -15.93 -19.10
CA GLU A 347 -6.51 -16.32 -18.87
C GLU A 347 -6.76 -16.69 -17.40
N LYS A 348 -5.83 -17.45 -16.81
CA LYS A 348 -5.91 -17.86 -15.41
C LYS A 348 -5.85 -16.65 -14.46
N LEU A 349 -4.92 -15.71 -14.68
CA LEU A 349 -4.86 -14.45 -13.91
C LEU A 349 -6.14 -13.62 -14.04
N TYR A 350 -6.70 -13.47 -15.25
CA TYR A 350 -7.98 -12.77 -15.44
C TYR A 350 -9.15 -13.47 -14.75
N ASN A 351 -9.15 -14.80 -14.72
CA ASN A 351 -10.18 -15.55 -14.02
C ASN A 351 -10.02 -15.41 -12.51
N THR A 352 -8.80 -15.53 -11.99
CA THR A 352 -8.47 -15.32 -10.57
C THR A 352 -8.90 -13.93 -10.10
N LEU A 353 -8.63 -12.88 -10.88
CA LEU A 353 -9.03 -11.50 -10.57
C LEU A 353 -10.52 -11.31 -10.28
N LYS A 354 -11.41 -12.13 -10.88
CA LYS A 354 -12.85 -12.06 -10.63
C LYS A 354 -13.22 -12.46 -9.20
N TYR A 355 -12.35 -13.23 -8.55
CA TYR A 355 -12.55 -13.79 -7.22
C TYR A 355 -11.62 -13.17 -6.17
N ILE A 356 -10.71 -12.29 -6.57
CA ILE A 356 -9.85 -11.54 -5.66
C ILE A 356 -10.58 -10.30 -5.17
N THR A 357 -10.49 -10.10 -3.87
CA THR A 357 -10.96 -8.90 -3.18
C THR A 357 -9.80 -8.26 -2.46
N PHE A 358 -9.81 -6.94 -2.39
CA PHE A 358 -8.78 -6.17 -1.70
C PHE A 358 -9.37 -5.55 -0.44
N PHE A 359 -8.62 -5.63 0.64
CA PHE A 359 -9.00 -5.15 1.96
C PHE A 359 -8.01 -4.10 2.41
N THR A 360 -8.45 -2.85 2.56
CA THR A 360 -7.62 -1.81 3.17
C THR A 360 -7.91 -1.71 4.65
N TYR A 361 -6.88 -1.52 5.45
CA TYR A 361 -6.94 -1.33 6.89
C TYR A 361 -6.23 -0.03 7.24
N THR A 362 -6.91 0.95 7.82
CA THR A 362 -6.31 2.23 8.21
C THR A 362 -6.10 2.29 9.74
N GLN A 363 -4.96 2.79 10.20
CA GLN A 363 -4.75 3.20 11.60
C GLN A 363 -4.97 4.71 11.69
N GLU A 364 -6.15 5.13 12.13
CA GLU A 364 -6.40 6.55 12.45
C GLU A 364 -5.93 6.85 13.88
N GLY A 365 -5.38 8.05 14.07
CA GLY A 365 -4.85 8.50 15.35
C GLY A 365 -5.91 8.45 16.44
N ASP A 366 -5.57 7.74 17.52
CA ASP A 366 -6.29 7.57 18.79
C ASP A 366 -7.60 6.78 18.85
N MET A 367 -8.24 6.34 17.75
CA MET A 367 -9.38 5.40 17.83
C MET A 367 -9.50 4.49 16.60
N LYS A 368 -9.98 3.27 16.87
CA LYS A 368 -10.41 2.14 15.99
C LYS A 368 -10.02 2.18 14.50
N SER A 369 -9.48 1.06 14.04
CA SER A 369 -9.17 0.80 12.64
C SER A 369 -10.42 0.59 11.78
N SER A 370 -10.45 1.20 10.59
CA SER A 370 -11.50 0.99 9.59
C SER A 370 -11.03 0.06 8.47
N LEU A 371 -11.93 -0.83 8.03
CA LEU A 371 -11.69 -1.80 6.97
C LEU A 371 -12.60 -1.53 5.77
N ASN A 372 -12.00 -1.40 4.58
CA ASN A 372 -12.70 -1.17 3.32
C ASN A 372 -12.48 -2.33 2.36
N GLU A 373 -13.54 -2.76 1.68
CA GLU A 373 -13.53 -3.86 0.72
C GLU A 373 -13.87 -3.37 -0.70
N TYR A 374 -13.15 -3.86 -1.72
CA TYR A 374 -13.49 -3.56 -3.11
C TYR A 374 -13.12 -4.68 -4.09
N SER A 375 -14.03 -4.89 -5.06
CA SER A 375 -13.93 -5.86 -6.16
C SER A 375 -13.78 -5.22 -7.55
N LYS A 376 -13.61 -3.89 -7.62
CA LYS A 376 -13.68 -3.06 -8.84
C LYS A 376 -12.52 -3.27 -9.82
N ALA A 377 -11.54 -4.08 -9.45
CA ALA A 377 -10.32 -4.37 -10.22
C ALA A 377 -10.63 -4.78 -11.66
N TYR A 378 -11.54 -5.73 -11.87
CA TYR A 378 -11.83 -6.27 -13.21
C TYR A 378 -12.34 -5.19 -14.19
N LYS A 379 -13.31 -4.37 -13.75
CA LYS A 379 -13.88 -3.30 -14.59
C LYS A 379 -12.82 -2.25 -14.92
N LEU A 380 -11.99 -1.86 -13.94
CA LEU A 380 -10.94 -0.88 -14.13
C LEU A 380 -9.81 -1.40 -15.04
N ILE A 381 -9.40 -2.66 -14.89
CA ILE A 381 -8.43 -3.32 -15.76
C ILE A 381 -8.94 -3.39 -17.21
N LYS A 382 -10.22 -3.69 -17.42
CA LYS A 382 -10.84 -3.66 -18.75
C LYS A 382 -10.82 -2.26 -19.35
N PHE A 383 -11.09 -1.24 -18.55
CA PHE A 383 -10.98 0.15 -18.99
C PHE A 383 -9.53 0.53 -19.32
N PHE A 384 -8.56 0.16 -18.50
CA PHE A 384 -7.13 0.38 -18.76
C PHE A 384 -6.65 -0.29 -20.05
N LYS A 385 -7.19 -1.47 -20.40
CA LYS A 385 -6.95 -2.09 -21.70
C LYS A 385 -7.34 -1.17 -22.85
N LYS A 386 -8.55 -0.59 -22.80
CA LYS A 386 -9.01 0.40 -23.80
C LYS A 386 -8.10 1.62 -23.86
N LEU A 387 -7.65 2.13 -22.71
CA LEU A 387 -6.71 3.25 -22.65
C LEU A 387 -5.33 2.91 -23.24
N LYS A 388 -4.90 1.66 -23.10
CA LYS A 388 -3.61 1.18 -23.63
C LYS A 388 -3.65 1.00 -25.14
N GLU A 389 -4.77 0.50 -25.67
CA GLU A 389 -5.03 0.30 -27.10
C GLU A 389 -5.25 1.63 -27.84
N SER A 390 -5.76 2.65 -27.15
CA SER A 390 -5.91 4.00 -27.68
C SER A 390 -4.55 4.71 -27.72
N ARG A 391 -3.99 4.88 -28.93
CA ARG A 391 -2.68 5.52 -29.15
C ARG A 391 -2.83 6.97 -29.59
N ILE A 392 -1.85 7.78 -29.19
CA ILE A 392 -1.68 9.15 -29.68
C ILE A 392 -0.76 9.07 -30.91
N GLU A 393 -1.31 9.37 -32.09
CA GLU A 393 -0.65 9.15 -33.40
C GLU A 393 0.72 9.83 -33.54
N LYS A 394 0.92 10.99 -32.89
CA LYS A 394 2.17 11.77 -33.03
C LYS A 394 3.29 11.38 -32.05
N ASP A 395 2.96 10.90 -30.85
CA ASP A 395 3.94 10.76 -29.75
C ASP A 395 4.18 9.29 -29.34
N ARG A 396 3.56 8.31 -30.02
CA ARG A 396 3.55 6.86 -29.68
C ARG A 396 3.14 6.55 -28.23
N LYS A 397 2.60 7.54 -27.51
CA LYS A 397 2.19 7.44 -26.12
C LYS A 397 0.76 6.93 -26.04
N SER A 398 0.51 6.02 -25.11
CA SER A 398 -0.84 5.50 -24.85
C SER A 398 -1.62 6.43 -23.91
N ILE A 399 -2.94 6.44 -24.01
CA ILE A 399 -3.80 7.15 -23.05
C ILE A 399 -3.63 6.59 -21.63
N PHE A 400 -3.25 5.33 -21.51
CA PHE A 400 -2.86 4.73 -20.23
C PHE A 400 -1.65 5.43 -19.58
N ALA A 401 -0.63 5.76 -20.36
CA ALA A 401 0.52 6.54 -19.87
C ALA A 401 0.10 7.98 -19.53
N TYR A 402 -0.80 8.57 -20.32
CA TYR A 402 -1.36 9.89 -20.02
C TYR A 402 -2.14 9.93 -18.69
N LEU A 403 -2.89 8.87 -18.34
CA LEU A 403 -3.58 8.80 -17.04
C LEU A 403 -2.60 8.98 -15.86
N SER A 404 -1.36 8.48 -15.97
CA SER A 404 -0.34 8.69 -14.93
C SER A 404 0.08 10.15 -14.79
N GLU A 405 0.08 10.91 -15.88
CA GLU A 405 0.38 12.33 -15.89
C GLU A 405 -0.77 13.15 -15.36
N LEU A 406 -2.00 12.78 -15.73
CA LEU A 406 -3.21 13.37 -15.19
C LEU A 406 -3.27 13.21 -13.67
N ILE A 407 -3.02 11.99 -13.16
CA ILE A 407 -2.89 11.73 -11.72
C ILE A 407 -1.81 12.62 -11.10
N THR A 408 -0.65 12.74 -11.74
CA THR A 408 0.45 13.57 -11.21
C THR A 408 0.10 15.06 -11.20
N ALA A 409 -0.54 15.57 -12.26
CA ALA A 409 -0.98 16.95 -12.37
C ALA A 409 -2.02 17.28 -11.28
N LEU A 410 -2.95 16.35 -11.03
CA LEU A 410 -3.92 16.43 -9.94
C LEU A 410 -3.24 16.43 -8.57
N SER A 411 -2.33 15.50 -8.31
CA SER A 411 -1.60 15.41 -7.04
C SER A 411 -0.77 16.67 -6.74
N LEU A 412 -0.28 17.35 -7.78
CA LEU A 412 0.55 18.54 -7.66
C LEU A 412 -0.22 19.87 -7.82
N SER A 413 -1.53 19.87 -8.06
CA SER A 413 -2.30 21.08 -8.40
C SER A 413 -2.33 22.14 -7.30
N LYS A 414 -2.40 21.72 -6.03
CA LYS A 414 -2.42 22.62 -4.87
C LYS A 414 -1.03 22.96 -4.36
N SER A 415 -0.92 24.05 -3.60
CA SER A 415 0.34 24.41 -2.95
C SER A 415 0.74 23.37 -1.89
N ASN A 416 2.04 23.27 -1.56
CA ASN A 416 2.52 22.29 -0.58
C ASN A 416 1.99 22.54 0.85
N LYS A 417 1.29 23.66 1.07
CA LYS A 417 0.69 24.06 2.35
C LYS A 417 -0.79 23.68 2.46
N GLU A 418 -1.43 23.25 1.37
CA GLU A 418 -2.87 22.96 1.32
C GLU A 418 -3.12 21.44 1.16
N VAL A 419 -4.17 20.94 1.83
CA VAL A 419 -4.62 19.56 1.62
C VAL A 419 -5.20 19.42 0.21
N ASN A 420 -4.58 18.55 -0.59
CA ASN A 420 -5.02 18.29 -1.95
C ASN A 420 -6.14 17.24 -2.00
N LEU A 421 -7.39 17.70 -1.89
CA LEU A 421 -8.57 16.86 -2.02
C LEU A 421 -8.89 16.47 -3.47
N ASN A 422 -8.33 17.18 -4.46
CA ASN A 422 -8.66 16.98 -5.87
C ASN A 422 -8.25 15.57 -6.32
N ILE A 423 -7.05 15.12 -5.91
CA ILE A 423 -6.59 13.77 -6.24
C ILE A 423 -7.43 12.70 -5.53
N LYS A 424 -7.74 12.88 -4.24
CA LYS A 424 -8.56 11.92 -3.48
C LYS A 424 -9.92 11.75 -4.13
N SER A 425 -10.60 12.85 -4.41
CA SER A 425 -11.92 12.88 -5.07
C SER A 425 -11.87 12.30 -6.49
N PHE A 426 -10.84 12.65 -7.28
CA PHE A 426 -10.65 12.08 -8.62
C PHE A 426 -10.47 10.56 -8.57
N THR A 427 -9.60 10.07 -7.69
CA THR A 427 -9.33 8.63 -7.58
C THR A 427 -10.55 7.87 -7.07
N ASP A 428 -11.28 8.41 -6.10
CA ASP A 428 -12.54 7.81 -5.63
C ASP A 428 -13.59 7.75 -6.76
N ASN A 429 -13.78 8.84 -7.50
CA ASN A 429 -14.71 8.87 -8.62
C ASN A 429 -14.28 7.91 -9.74
N LEU A 430 -12.99 7.83 -10.05
CA LEU A 430 -12.45 6.91 -11.06
C LEU A 430 -12.71 5.44 -10.67
N LEU A 431 -12.40 5.07 -9.43
CA LEU A 431 -12.66 3.74 -8.88
C LEU A 431 -14.15 3.39 -8.93
N ASN A 432 -15.01 4.36 -8.61
CA ASN A 432 -16.47 4.21 -8.60
C ASN A 432 -17.14 4.39 -9.96
N PHE A 433 -16.39 4.66 -11.04
CA PHE A 433 -16.96 4.96 -12.36
C PHE A 433 -17.98 6.12 -12.33
N LYS A 434 -17.70 7.17 -11.54
CA LYS A 434 -18.48 8.41 -11.43
C LYS A 434 -17.91 9.49 -12.35
N ASN A 435 -18.71 10.49 -12.70
CA ASN A 435 -18.29 11.59 -13.56
C ASN A 435 -17.08 12.36 -12.98
N LEU A 436 -16.06 12.63 -13.82
CA LEU A 436 -14.79 13.25 -13.44
C LEU A 436 -14.70 14.75 -13.80
N ARG A 437 -15.69 15.30 -14.51
CA ARG A 437 -15.72 16.68 -15.02
C ARG A 437 -15.44 17.70 -13.92
N LYS A 438 -16.11 17.59 -12.77
CA LYS A 438 -15.91 18.50 -11.63
C LYS A 438 -14.49 18.41 -11.06
N ASN A 439 -13.89 17.21 -11.06
CA ASN A 439 -12.49 17.04 -10.63
C ASN A 439 -11.52 17.78 -11.54
N TYR A 440 -11.73 17.73 -12.86
CA TYR A 440 -10.92 18.47 -13.82
C TYR A 440 -11.10 19.98 -13.66
N LEU A 441 -12.33 20.44 -13.47
CA LEU A 441 -12.63 21.86 -13.30
C LEU A 441 -11.89 22.45 -12.11
N GLU A 442 -12.03 21.84 -10.93
CA GLU A 442 -11.38 22.27 -9.69
C GLU A 442 -9.86 22.27 -9.85
N ALA A 443 -9.31 21.19 -10.43
CA ALA A 443 -7.89 21.07 -10.67
C ALA A 443 -7.36 22.12 -11.64
N SER A 444 -8.08 22.41 -12.73
CA SER A 444 -7.69 23.45 -13.70
C SER A 444 -7.57 24.82 -13.03
N PHE A 445 -8.54 25.20 -12.20
CA PHE A 445 -8.47 26.47 -11.48
C PHE A 445 -7.32 26.51 -10.47
N ASP A 446 -7.05 25.42 -9.75
CA ASP A 446 -5.92 25.34 -8.82
C ASP A 446 -4.57 25.42 -9.57
N LEU A 447 -4.45 24.74 -10.71
CA LEU A 447 -3.28 24.80 -11.58
C LEU A 447 -3.07 26.23 -12.13
N LEU A 448 -4.13 26.94 -12.50
CA LEU A 448 -4.07 28.34 -12.95
C LEU A 448 -3.64 29.27 -11.82
N LYS A 449 -4.29 29.17 -10.65
CA LYS A 449 -4.03 30.00 -9.46
C LYS A 449 -2.59 29.84 -8.97
N ASN A 450 -2.10 28.61 -8.90
CA ASN A 450 -0.77 28.30 -8.36
C ASN A 450 0.35 28.32 -9.40
N ASN A 451 0.04 28.66 -10.65
CA ASN A 451 0.95 28.57 -11.80
C ASN A 451 1.70 27.22 -11.91
N LYS A 452 1.01 26.10 -11.63
CA LYS A 452 1.59 24.75 -11.68
C LYS A 452 1.10 23.97 -12.88
N GLY A 453 1.98 23.30 -13.61
CA GLY A 453 1.66 22.30 -14.64
C GLY A 453 0.47 22.63 -15.56
N ARG A 454 -0.16 21.59 -16.12
CA ARG A 454 -1.43 21.64 -16.87
C ARG A 454 -2.02 20.22 -16.92
N LEU A 455 -3.26 20.06 -17.40
CA LEU A 455 -3.88 18.74 -17.55
C LEU A 455 -3.42 18.03 -18.83
N GLY A 456 -3.16 18.77 -19.91
CA GLY A 456 -2.63 18.26 -21.18
C GLY A 456 -3.69 18.02 -22.26
N LYS A 457 -3.24 18.03 -23.53
CA LYS A 457 -4.10 17.95 -24.73
C LYS A 457 -4.88 16.63 -24.83
N GLU A 458 -4.31 15.56 -24.27
CA GLU A 458 -4.88 14.21 -24.25
C GLU A 458 -6.10 14.06 -23.34
N LEU A 459 -6.40 15.04 -22.48
CA LEU A 459 -7.56 15.00 -21.59
C LEU A 459 -8.85 14.70 -22.36
N SER A 460 -8.99 15.33 -23.52
CA SER A 460 -10.17 15.15 -24.38
C SER A 460 -10.36 13.72 -24.88
N ILE A 461 -9.27 13.01 -25.16
CA ILE A 461 -9.32 11.61 -25.61
C ILE A 461 -9.65 10.72 -24.41
N PHE A 462 -8.98 10.94 -23.27
CA PHE A 462 -9.26 10.21 -22.04
C PHE A 462 -10.73 10.36 -21.63
N GLU A 463 -11.24 11.58 -21.58
CA GLU A 463 -12.60 11.87 -21.13
C GLU A 463 -13.64 11.25 -22.07
N ASN A 464 -13.44 11.32 -23.39
CA ASN A 464 -14.34 10.65 -24.33
C ASN A 464 -14.38 9.12 -24.14
N LEU A 465 -13.24 8.49 -23.88
CA LEU A 465 -13.19 7.06 -23.58
C LEU A 465 -13.88 6.75 -22.25
N TYR A 466 -13.71 7.63 -21.26
CA TYR A 466 -14.28 7.45 -19.92
C TYR A 466 -15.81 7.65 -19.91
N LEU A 467 -16.33 8.72 -20.54
CA LEU A 467 -17.77 8.98 -20.69
C LEU A 467 -18.49 7.79 -21.34
N LYS A 468 -17.89 7.19 -22.38
CA LYS A 468 -18.41 5.95 -23.00
C LYS A 468 -18.43 4.78 -22.01
N GLU A 469 -17.40 4.63 -21.19
CA GLU A 469 -17.31 3.54 -20.20
C GLU A 469 -18.36 3.68 -19.08
N ILE A 470 -18.66 4.92 -18.67
CA ILE A 470 -19.70 5.21 -17.69
C ILE A 470 -21.11 5.34 -18.32
N LYS A 471 -21.24 4.99 -19.62
CA LYS A 471 -22.49 4.99 -20.39
C LYS A 471 -23.21 6.34 -20.39
N LYS A 472 -22.47 7.45 -20.49
CA LYS A 472 -23.07 8.76 -20.73
C LYS A 472 -23.58 8.87 -22.17
N GLU A 473 -24.64 9.63 -22.33
CA GLU A 473 -25.38 9.80 -23.59
C GLU A 473 -24.55 10.55 -24.63
N ASP A 474 -24.89 10.35 -25.91
CA ASP A 474 -24.24 11.02 -27.05
C ASP A 474 -24.26 12.55 -26.91
N LEU A 475 -25.28 13.10 -26.24
CA LEU A 475 -25.40 14.53 -25.96
C LEU A 475 -24.26 15.06 -25.08
N GLU A 476 -23.93 14.42 -23.96
CA GLU A 476 -22.85 14.89 -23.06
C GLU A 476 -21.49 14.83 -23.78
N MET A 477 -21.28 13.84 -24.66
CA MET A 477 -20.08 13.74 -25.49
C MET A 477 -20.01 14.83 -26.58
N ASP A 478 -21.13 15.18 -27.21
CA ASP A 478 -21.16 16.26 -28.21
C ASP A 478 -20.92 17.63 -27.55
N LEU A 479 -21.57 17.89 -26.41
CA LEU A 479 -21.34 19.08 -25.59
C LEU A 479 -19.88 19.20 -25.18
N HIS A 480 -19.26 18.10 -24.74
CA HIS A 480 -17.85 18.05 -24.41
C HIS A 480 -16.95 18.43 -25.61
N ARG A 481 -17.20 17.85 -26.79
CA ARG A 481 -16.43 18.11 -28.01
C ARG A 481 -16.52 19.58 -28.44
N LYS A 482 -17.72 20.14 -28.51
CA LYS A 482 -17.94 21.55 -28.90
C LYS A 482 -17.35 22.52 -27.87
N SER A 483 -17.55 22.23 -26.59
CA SER A 483 -17.01 23.03 -25.48
C SER A 483 -15.48 23.05 -25.46
N LYS A 484 -14.83 21.95 -25.87
CA LYS A 484 -13.37 21.91 -26.04
C LYS A 484 -12.90 22.92 -27.09
N ILE A 485 -13.53 22.94 -28.26
CA ILE A 485 -13.15 23.83 -29.37
C ILE A 485 -13.30 25.30 -28.92
N ILE A 486 -14.42 25.62 -28.27
CA ILE A 486 -14.69 26.96 -27.72
C ILE A 486 -13.66 27.31 -26.64
N GLY A 487 -13.43 26.41 -25.69
CA GLY A 487 -12.45 26.60 -24.62
C GLY A 487 -11.05 26.89 -25.16
N GLU A 488 -10.55 26.07 -26.09
CA GLU A 488 -9.24 26.32 -26.72
C GLU A 488 -9.16 27.67 -27.44
N GLY A 489 -10.24 28.10 -28.12
CA GLY A 489 -10.31 29.41 -28.73
C GLY A 489 -10.16 30.54 -27.71
N ILE A 490 -10.94 30.50 -26.62
CA ILE A 490 -10.90 31.49 -25.54
C ILE A 490 -9.52 31.49 -24.86
N GLY A 491 -8.98 30.32 -24.52
CA GLY A 491 -7.68 30.20 -23.85
C GLY A 491 -6.51 30.72 -24.70
N ASN A 492 -6.54 30.47 -26.00
CA ASN A 492 -5.55 31.04 -26.92
C ASN A 492 -5.66 32.58 -26.97
N PHE A 493 -6.88 33.11 -27.10
CA PHE A 493 -7.12 34.55 -27.12
C PHE A 493 -6.61 35.24 -25.84
N GLU A 494 -6.98 34.76 -24.66
CA GLU A 494 -6.51 35.27 -23.36
C GLU A 494 -4.98 35.27 -23.26
N ALA A 495 -4.32 34.21 -23.78
CA ALA A 495 -2.87 34.16 -23.83
C ALA A 495 -2.24 35.15 -24.82
N GLN A 496 -2.96 35.58 -25.87
CA GLN A 496 -2.52 36.64 -26.79
C GLN A 496 -2.65 38.05 -26.20
N VAL A 497 -3.72 38.29 -25.43
CA VAL A 497 -3.92 39.56 -24.72
C VAL A 497 -3.16 39.64 -23.41
N GLU A 498 -2.59 38.52 -22.94
CA GLU A 498 -1.87 38.38 -21.66
C GLU A 498 -2.76 38.68 -20.44
N ASP A 499 -4.06 38.38 -20.56
CA ASP A 499 -5.08 38.51 -19.50
C ASP A 499 -5.61 37.12 -19.07
N LYS A 500 -6.09 37.00 -17.83
CA LYS A 500 -6.73 35.81 -17.24
C LYS A 500 -8.17 36.09 -16.79
N ASN A 501 -8.66 37.32 -16.92
CA ASN A 501 -9.93 37.76 -16.37
C ASN A 501 -11.10 36.93 -16.90
N LEU A 502 -11.14 36.61 -18.20
CA LEU A 502 -12.22 35.79 -18.76
C LEU A 502 -12.15 34.35 -18.25
N LEU A 503 -10.95 33.83 -17.97
CA LEU A 503 -10.80 32.49 -17.40
C LEU A 503 -11.35 32.41 -15.97
N PHE A 504 -11.04 33.39 -15.12
CA PHE A 504 -11.58 33.42 -13.75
C PHE A 504 -13.08 33.69 -13.71
N THR A 505 -13.61 34.45 -14.66
CA THR A 505 -15.04 34.73 -14.77
C THR A 505 -15.86 33.45 -14.97
N LEU A 506 -15.34 32.47 -15.72
CA LEU A 506 -16.01 31.17 -15.93
C LEU A 506 -16.31 30.44 -14.61
N ARG A 507 -15.48 30.61 -13.57
CA ARG A 507 -15.69 30.00 -12.25
C ARG A 507 -16.94 30.52 -11.55
N ASN A 508 -17.31 31.77 -11.82
CA ASN A 508 -18.34 32.50 -11.09
C ASN A 508 -19.73 32.39 -11.74
N ILE A 509 -19.84 31.69 -12.87
CA ILE A 509 -21.10 31.45 -13.57
C ILE A 509 -21.93 30.43 -12.79
N LYS A 510 -23.12 30.85 -12.34
CA LYS A 510 -24.06 30.09 -11.50
C LYS A 510 -25.36 29.70 -12.21
N ASN A 511 -25.60 30.15 -13.44
CA ASN A 511 -26.77 29.79 -14.24
C ASN A 511 -26.57 30.07 -15.73
N HIS A 512 -27.49 29.58 -16.57
CA HIS A 512 -27.45 29.76 -18.02
C HIS A 512 -27.39 31.25 -18.43
N LYS A 513 -28.17 32.14 -17.79
CA LYS A 513 -28.20 33.58 -18.16
C LYS A 513 -26.84 34.23 -18.00
N GLN A 514 -26.10 33.86 -16.94
CA GLN A 514 -24.74 34.32 -16.72
C GLN A 514 -23.76 33.77 -17.76
N LEU A 515 -23.96 32.55 -18.25
CA LEU A 515 -23.15 31.98 -19.34
C LEU A 515 -23.38 32.72 -20.66
N ILE A 516 -24.63 33.05 -20.99
CA ILE A 516 -24.93 33.88 -22.17
C ILE A 516 -24.33 35.28 -22.02
N SER A 517 -24.41 35.89 -20.83
CA SER A 517 -23.76 37.17 -20.55
C SER A 517 -22.23 37.09 -20.69
N TYR A 518 -21.64 35.97 -20.30
CA TYR A 518 -20.21 35.74 -20.48
C TYR A 518 -19.82 35.75 -21.96
N PHE A 519 -20.57 35.09 -22.84
CA PHE A 519 -20.28 35.12 -24.28
C PHE A 519 -20.46 36.51 -24.90
N LYS A 520 -21.43 37.31 -24.42
CA LYS A 520 -21.56 38.71 -24.82
C LYS A 520 -20.32 39.51 -24.43
N ASN A 521 -19.84 39.36 -23.19
CA ASN A 521 -18.63 40.04 -22.72
C ASN A 521 -17.39 39.59 -23.50
N PHE A 522 -17.25 38.29 -23.77
CA PHE A 522 -16.20 37.75 -24.60
C PHE A 522 -16.20 38.37 -26.01
N LYS A 523 -17.37 38.51 -26.64
CA LYS A 523 -17.50 39.21 -27.93
C LYS A 523 -16.98 40.64 -27.86
N PHE A 524 -17.29 41.39 -26.79
CA PHE A 524 -16.78 42.75 -26.62
C PHE A 524 -15.25 42.79 -26.48
N GLU A 525 -14.66 41.90 -25.68
CA GLU A 525 -13.20 41.83 -25.52
C GLU A 525 -12.48 41.47 -26.83
N VAL A 526 -13.06 40.56 -27.62
CA VAL A 526 -12.58 40.23 -28.96
C VAL A 526 -12.63 41.45 -29.90
N LEU A 527 -13.72 42.22 -29.87
CA LEU A 527 -13.85 43.44 -30.67
C LEU A 527 -12.87 44.54 -30.26
N LYS A 528 -12.50 44.61 -28.98
CA LYS A 528 -11.48 45.55 -28.48
C LYS A 528 -10.06 45.15 -28.89
N ASN A 529 -9.81 43.86 -29.11
CA ASN A 529 -8.49 43.29 -29.40
C ASN A 529 -8.46 42.54 -30.74
N GLN A 530 -9.10 43.07 -31.78
CA GLN A 530 -9.31 42.39 -33.07
C GLN A 530 -8.04 41.80 -33.67
N GLU A 531 -6.90 42.53 -33.59
CA GLU A 531 -5.62 42.08 -34.14
C GLU A 531 -5.09 40.78 -33.51
N LYS A 532 -5.50 40.50 -32.26
CA LYS A 532 -5.12 39.32 -31.48
C LYS A 532 -6.15 38.19 -31.56
N ALA A 533 -7.33 38.45 -32.11
CA ALA A 533 -8.43 37.51 -32.22
C ALA A 533 -8.34 36.70 -33.53
N LYS A 534 -7.90 35.44 -33.44
CA LYS A 534 -7.87 34.50 -34.58
C LYS A 534 -8.71 33.27 -34.26
N PHE A 535 -9.96 33.26 -34.72
CA PHE A 535 -10.88 32.13 -34.58
C PHE A 535 -11.11 31.46 -35.94
N ASN A 536 -11.17 30.13 -35.95
CA ASN A 536 -11.47 29.36 -37.15
C ASN A 536 -12.98 29.13 -37.30
N ILE A 537 -13.42 28.65 -38.48
CA ILE A 537 -14.82 28.33 -38.76
C ILE A 537 -15.36 27.28 -37.77
N GLU A 538 -14.53 26.31 -37.38
CA GLU A 538 -14.89 25.27 -36.41
C GLU A 538 -15.29 25.85 -35.05
N PHE A 539 -14.58 26.87 -34.57
CA PHE A 539 -14.93 27.61 -33.36
C PHE A 539 -16.28 28.31 -33.49
N ILE A 540 -16.51 29.01 -34.61
CA ILE A 540 -17.73 29.77 -34.85
C ILE A 540 -18.94 28.84 -34.88
N ASN A 541 -18.84 27.74 -35.62
CA ASN A 541 -19.91 26.74 -35.72
C ASN A 541 -20.17 26.08 -34.36
N SER A 542 -19.12 25.70 -33.63
CA SER A 542 -19.26 25.10 -32.29
C SER A 542 -19.94 26.04 -31.30
N LEU A 543 -19.63 27.35 -31.36
CA LEU A 543 -20.24 28.35 -30.50
C LEU A 543 -21.71 28.55 -30.86
N ALA A 544 -22.06 28.64 -32.14
CA ALA A 544 -23.45 28.75 -32.59
C ALA A 544 -24.27 27.54 -32.12
N ASP A 545 -23.77 26.33 -32.36
CA ASP A 545 -24.42 25.09 -31.93
C ASP A 545 -24.63 25.03 -30.41
N ILE A 546 -23.66 25.49 -29.62
CA ILE A 546 -23.78 25.52 -28.15
C ILE A 546 -24.82 26.55 -27.69
N LEU A 547 -24.91 27.71 -28.36
CA LEU A 547 -25.93 28.70 -28.02
C LEU A 547 -27.33 28.16 -28.34
N ASP A 548 -27.52 27.56 -29.52
CA ASP A 548 -28.79 26.92 -29.90
C ASP A 548 -29.19 25.80 -28.93
N GLU A 549 -28.23 25.00 -28.48
CA GLU A 549 -28.46 23.93 -27.51
C GLU A 549 -28.81 24.48 -26.12
N LEU A 550 -28.16 25.55 -25.66
CA LEU A 550 -28.48 26.20 -24.39
C LEU A 550 -29.83 26.91 -24.40
N ASP A 551 -30.29 27.40 -25.56
CA ASP A 551 -31.61 27.98 -25.73
C ASP A 551 -32.71 26.91 -25.64
N LYS A 552 -32.46 25.71 -26.20
CA LYS A 552 -33.40 24.56 -26.14
C LYS A 552 -33.38 23.85 -24.79
N CYS A 553 -32.19 23.63 -24.23
CA CYS A 553 -31.94 22.84 -23.03
C CYS A 553 -31.07 23.64 -22.04
N PRO A 554 -31.64 24.65 -21.34
CA PRO A 554 -30.87 25.52 -20.45
C PRO A 554 -30.12 24.80 -19.33
N GLU A 555 -30.56 23.61 -18.93
CA GLU A 555 -29.95 22.79 -17.88
C GLU A 555 -28.52 22.32 -18.23
N ASN A 556 -28.18 22.25 -19.51
CA ASN A 556 -26.87 21.83 -19.99
C ASN A 556 -25.74 22.85 -19.72
N TRP A 557 -26.08 24.05 -19.23
CA TRP A 557 -25.14 25.15 -18.99
C TRP A 557 -23.96 24.77 -18.09
N GLU A 558 -24.17 23.93 -17.06
CA GLU A 558 -23.09 23.51 -16.17
C GLU A 558 -22.04 22.68 -16.91
N ILE A 559 -22.49 21.76 -17.77
CA ILE A 559 -21.64 20.87 -18.55
C ILE A 559 -20.78 21.71 -19.50
N VAL A 560 -21.43 22.63 -20.21
CA VAL A 560 -20.80 23.52 -21.18
C VAL A 560 -19.77 24.41 -20.51
N ARG A 561 -20.16 25.13 -19.45
CA ARG A 561 -19.26 26.00 -18.68
C ARG A 561 -18.04 25.22 -18.21
N ASP A 562 -18.24 24.04 -17.62
CA ASP A 562 -17.16 23.27 -17.01
C ASP A 562 -16.12 22.88 -18.06
N TYR A 563 -16.55 22.30 -19.18
CA TYR A 563 -15.62 21.91 -20.23
C TYR A 563 -14.94 23.10 -20.90
N ILE A 564 -15.67 24.20 -21.19
CA ILE A 564 -15.06 25.44 -21.71
C ILE A 564 -13.96 25.91 -20.77
N ALA A 565 -14.21 25.97 -19.46
CA ALA A 565 -13.23 26.42 -18.48
C ALA A 565 -12.01 25.50 -18.41
N ILE A 566 -12.22 24.18 -18.38
CA ILE A 566 -11.14 23.20 -18.35
C ILE A 566 -10.19 23.41 -19.55
N TYR A 567 -10.73 23.49 -20.76
CA TYR A 567 -9.93 23.59 -21.98
C TYR A 567 -9.36 24.98 -22.23
N ALA A 568 -10.07 26.04 -21.84
CA ALA A 568 -9.55 27.40 -21.90
C ALA A 568 -8.32 27.59 -21.00
N ILE A 569 -8.39 27.07 -19.77
CA ILE A 569 -7.26 27.14 -18.83
C ILE A 569 -6.08 26.32 -19.36
N ASP A 570 -6.29 25.08 -19.78
CA ASP A 570 -5.21 24.23 -20.29
C ASP A 570 -4.51 24.87 -21.51
N LYS A 571 -5.30 25.42 -22.44
CA LYS A 571 -4.80 26.08 -23.64
C LYS A 571 -4.04 27.36 -23.31
N TYR A 572 -4.60 28.21 -22.45
CA TYR A 572 -3.93 29.44 -21.99
C TYR A 572 -2.53 29.10 -21.46
N LYS A 573 -2.45 28.15 -20.52
CA LYS A 573 -1.17 27.73 -19.94
C LYS A 573 -0.20 27.19 -20.97
N SER A 574 -0.69 26.42 -21.95
CA SER A 574 0.13 25.92 -23.06
C SER A 574 0.76 27.05 -23.87
N VAL A 575 -0.03 28.06 -24.22
CA VAL A 575 0.41 29.16 -25.08
C VAL A 575 1.33 30.10 -24.31
N SER A 576 1.00 30.45 -23.06
CA SER A 576 1.85 31.25 -22.19
C SER A 576 3.22 30.60 -21.98
N TYR A 577 3.27 29.29 -21.70
CA TYR A 577 4.54 28.58 -21.55
C TYR A 577 5.39 28.62 -22.82
N ALA A 578 4.78 28.41 -24.00
CA ALA A 578 5.50 28.49 -25.28
C ALA A 578 6.06 29.90 -25.54
N LYS A 579 5.32 30.95 -25.15
CA LYS A 579 5.80 32.34 -25.22
C LYS A 579 6.96 32.61 -24.28
N GLU A 580 6.91 32.10 -23.05
CA GLU A 580 7.99 32.24 -22.07
C GLU A 580 9.29 31.57 -22.55
N GLN A 581 9.20 30.36 -23.12
CA GLN A 581 10.37 29.68 -23.69
C GLN A 581 11.00 30.46 -24.85
N ASN A 582 10.18 31.07 -25.71
CA ASN A 582 10.68 31.89 -26.82
C ASN A 582 11.27 33.24 -26.36
N LYS A 583 10.87 33.75 -25.19
CA LYS A 583 11.47 34.97 -24.58
C LYS A 583 12.79 34.68 -23.85
N GLY A 584 12.98 33.47 -23.32
CA GLY A 584 14.18 33.04 -22.57
C GLY A 584 15.31 32.45 -23.42
N GLY A 585 15.12 32.29 -24.73
CA GLY A 585 16.16 31.91 -25.69
C GLY A 585 16.91 33.15 -26.22
N LYS A 586 17.68 33.80 -25.35
CA LYS A 586 18.76 34.73 -25.73
C LYS A 586 19.98 34.41 -24.89
#